data_AF-A0A1L8EH77-F1
#
_entry.id   AF-A0A1L8EH77-F1
#
_cell.length_a   1.000
_cell.length_b   1.000
_cell.length_c   1.000
_cell.angle_alpha   90.00
_cell.angle_beta   90.00
_cell.angle_gamma   90.00
#
_symmetry.space_group_name_H-M   'P 1'
#
loop_
_entity.id
_entity.type
_entity.pdbx_description
1 polymer ?
#
loop_
_entity_poly.entity_id
_entity_poly.type
_entity_poly.pdbx_seq_one_letter_code
_entity_poly.pdbx_strand_id
1 'polypeptide(L)'
;MNSLTKIKQYINFTNYSFQQVRNKWSDWKMIRDVKRRKCVQENAKERLRVNALRKNDILPIELREIADAEISAFPRNSCLVRVRERCALTSRPRGVVHKYRLSRIVWRHLADYNKLSGVQRAMW
;
A
#
# COMPACT_ATOMS: atom_id res chain seq x y z
N MET A 1 49.36 8.58 -16.51
CA MET A 1 48.03 9.07 -16.90
C MET A 1 47.01 7.97 -16.65
N ASN A 2 46.17 8.12 -15.62
CA ASN A 2 44.86 7.46 -15.38
C ASN A 2 44.61 7.28 -13.88
N SER A 3 43.88 8.23 -13.29
CA SER A 3 43.13 8.00 -12.06
C SER A 3 41.91 8.92 -12.07
N LEU A 4 40.87 8.48 -12.78
CA LEU A 4 39.52 9.00 -12.62
C LEU A 4 38.97 8.54 -11.26
N THR A 5 39.44 9.15 -10.17
CA THR A 5 38.76 9.10 -8.87
C THR A 5 37.97 10.39 -8.70
N LYS A 6 36.89 10.53 -9.49
CA LYS A 6 35.83 11.50 -9.16
C LYS A 6 35.19 11.05 -7.85
N ILE A 7 35.61 11.69 -6.77
CA ILE A 7 34.99 11.65 -5.45
C ILE A 7 33.51 12.00 -5.66
N LYS A 8 32.62 11.01 -5.51
CA LYS A 8 31.19 11.27 -5.35
C LYS A 8 31.02 11.99 -4.01
N GLN A 9 31.09 13.32 -4.04
CA GLN A 9 30.62 14.15 -2.95
C GLN A 9 29.11 13.93 -2.86
N TYR A 10 28.71 13.08 -1.91
CA TYR A 10 27.30 12.95 -1.55
C TYR A 10 26.88 14.28 -0.93
N ILE A 11 26.00 15.00 -1.61
CA ILE A 11 25.40 16.22 -1.08
C ILE A 11 24.59 15.80 0.15
N ASN A 12 25.11 16.10 1.33
CA ASN A 12 24.45 15.87 2.62
C ASN A 12 23.27 16.83 2.74
N PHE A 13 22.13 16.44 2.18
CA PHE A 13 20.87 17.09 2.50
C PHE A 13 20.40 16.60 3.88
N THR A 14 20.37 17.53 4.82
CA THR A 14 19.60 17.59 6.09
C THR A 14 20.26 17.15 7.40
N ASN A 15 20.10 18.02 8.41
CA ASN A 15 20.40 17.84 9.84
C ASN A 15 19.48 16.81 10.54
N TYR A 16 19.00 15.81 9.83
CA TYR A 16 18.38 14.63 10.43
C TYR A 16 19.14 13.42 9.90
N SER A 17 19.83 12.71 10.80
CA SER A 17 20.57 11.49 10.54
C SER A 17 19.64 10.30 10.21
N PHE A 18 18.78 10.45 9.20
CA PHE A 18 18.15 9.31 8.55
C PHE A 18 19.16 8.71 7.59
N GLN A 19 20.06 7.89 8.11
CA GLN A 19 20.78 6.96 7.26
C GLN A 19 19.72 6.08 6.59
N GLN A 20 19.51 6.27 5.29
CA GLN A 20 18.61 5.41 4.51
C GLN A 20 19.20 3.99 4.57
N VAL A 21 18.77 3.19 5.55
CA VAL A 21 18.93 1.74 5.46
C VAL A 21 18.23 1.37 4.15
N ARG A 22 18.98 0.80 3.19
CA ARG A 22 18.48 0.40 1.87
C ARG A 22 17.53 -0.80 1.97
N ASN A 23 16.52 -0.69 2.81
CA ASN A 23 15.36 -1.54 2.73
C ASN A 23 14.40 -0.84 1.76
N LYS A 24 13.94 -1.56 0.74
CA LYS A 24 12.88 -1.08 -0.18
C LYS A 24 11.62 -0.58 0.55
N TRP A 25 11.48 -0.92 1.83
CA TRP A 25 10.30 -0.69 2.67
C TRP A 25 10.71 -0.09 4.02
N SER A 26 9.89 0.81 4.55
CA SER A 26 10.15 1.49 5.83
C SER A 26 10.03 0.55 7.04
N ASP A 27 8.98 -0.29 7.07
CA ASP A 27 8.73 -1.26 8.13
C ASP A 27 8.44 -2.67 7.58
N TRP A 28 8.64 -3.70 8.40
CA TRP A 28 8.13 -5.06 8.14
C TRP A 28 6.61 -5.09 7.95
N LYS A 29 5.87 -4.16 8.56
CA LYS A 29 4.42 -4.02 8.42
C LYS A 29 4.03 -3.65 6.98
N MET A 30 4.84 -2.83 6.32
CA MET A 30 4.70 -2.48 4.91
C MET A 30 4.99 -3.69 4.02
N ILE A 31 6.05 -4.45 4.33
CA ILE A 31 6.38 -5.71 3.62
C ILE A 31 5.19 -6.68 3.66
N ARG A 32 4.59 -6.86 4.84
CA ARG A 32 3.42 -7.73 5.02
C ARG A 32 2.22 -7.26 4.21
N ASP A 33 1.97 -5.95 4.16
CA ASP A 33 0.87 -5.39 3.38
C ASP A 33 1.08 -5.55 1.87
N VAL A 34 2.31 -5.35 1.40
CA VAL A 34 2.69 -5.56 -0.01
C VAL A 34 2.48 -7.02 -0.43
N LYS A 35 2.90 -7.98 0.40
CA LYS A 35 2.66 -9.41 0.15
C LYS A 35 1.16 -9.72 0.03
N ARG A 36 0.31 -9.12 0.87
CA ARG A 36 -1.15 -9.28 0.78
C ARG A 36 -1.71 -8.70 -0.50
N ARG A 37 -1.30 -7.48 -0.89
CA ARG A 37 -1.78 -6.85 -2.13
C ARG A 37 -1.45 -7.68 -3.36
N LYS A 38 -0.26 -8.29 -3.40
CA LYS A 38 0.11 -9.23 -4.47
C LYS A 38 -0.81 -10.45 -4.52
N CYS A 39 -1.01 -11.11 -3.39
CA CYS A 39 -1.91 -12.26 -3.28
C CYS A 39 -3.37 -11.91 -3.63
N VAL A 40 -3.84 -10.72 -3.26
CA VAL A 40 -5.16 -10.21 -3.66
C VAL A 40 -5.22 -10.01 -5.17
N GLN A 41 -4.19 -9.43 -5.78
CA GLN A 41 -4.14 -9.18 -7.23
C GLN A 41 -4.16 -10.49 -8.02
N GLU A 42 -3.39 -11.49 -7.58
CA GLU A 42 -3.31 -12.82 -8.20
C GLU A 42 -4.70 -13.50 -8.19
N ASN A 43 -5.37 -13.51 -7.03
CA ASN A 43 -6.62 -14.28 -6.84
C ASN A 43 -7.90 -13.45 -7.05
N ALA A 44 -7.81 -12.19 -7.48
CA ALA A 44 -8.96 -11.28 -7.57
C ALA A 44 -10.04 -11.81 -8.50
N LYS A 45 -9.66 -12.31 -9.67
CA LYS A 45 -10.60 -12.77 -10.71
C LYS A 45 -11.36 -14.02 -10.27
N GLU A 46 -10.65 -15.00 -9.72
CA GLU A 46 -11.24 -16.25 -9.25
C GLU A 46 -12.19 -16.00 -8.08
N ARG A 47 -11.75 -15.22 -7.08
CA ARG A 47 -12.61 -14.88 -5.95
C ARG A 47 -13.86 -14.11 -6.37
N LEU A 48 -13.76 -13.23 -7.37
CA LEU A 48 -14.93 -12.51 -7.89
C LEU A 48 -15.95 -13.49 -8.50
N ARG A 49 -15.48 -14.45 -9.30
CA ARG A 49 -16.33 -15.48 -9.94
C ARG A 49 -17.04 -16.35 -8.90
N VAL A 50 -16.30 -16.92 -7.95
CA VAL A 50 -16.88 -17.79 -6.92
C VAL A 50 -17.83 -17.00 -6.01
N ASN A 51 -17.47 -15.75 -5.66
CA ASN A 51 -18.34 -14.90 -4.86
C ASN A 51 -19.62 -14.48 -5.59
N ALA A 52 -19.62 -14.38 -6.91
CA ALA A 52 -20.83 -14.20 -7.70
C ALA A 52 -21.74 -15.44 -7.59
N LEU A 53 -21.20 -16.65 -7.80
CA LEU A 53 -21.94 -17.91 -7.64
C LEU A 53 -22.61 -18.02 -6.28
N ARG A 54 -21.85 -17.74 -5.21
CA ARG A 54 -22.36 -17.78 -3.84
C ARG A 54 -23.51 -16.81 -3.59
N LYS A 55 -23.46 -15.60 -4.16
CA LYS A 55 -24.42 -14.51 -3.91
C LYS A 55 -25.63 -14.52 -4.85
N ASN A 56 -25.82 -15.59 -5.62
CA ASN A 56 -26.97 -15.73 -6.52
C ASN A 56 -28.15 -16.42 -5.82
N ASP A 57 -29.35 -15.90 -6.00
CA ASP A 57 -30.58 -16.52 -5.46
C ASP A 57 -31.27 -17.49 -6.44
N ILE A 58 -30.85 -17.48 -7.71
CA ILE A 58 -31.41 -18.31 -8.79
C ILE A 58 -30.83 -19.73 -8.78
N LEU A 59 -29.60 -19.88 -8.31
CA LEU A 59 -28.88 -21.16 -8.34
C LEU A 59 -29.38 -22.10 -7.24
N PRO A 60 -29.34 -23.44 -7.48
CA PRO A 60 -29.62 -24.42 -6.45
C PRO A 60 -28.69 -24.24 -5.24
N ILE A 61 -29.18 -24.65 -4.06
CA ILE A 61 -28.46 -24.49 -2.80
C ILE A 61 -27.12 -25.25 -2.80
N GLU A 62 -27.07 -26.43 -3.41
CA GLU A 62 -25.88 -27.28 -3.48
C GLU A 62 -24.69 -26.57 -4.14
N LEU A 63 -24.93 -25.84 -5.24
CA LEU A 63 -23.88 -25.07 -5.92
C LEU A 63 -23.40 -23.88 -5.08
N ARG A 64 -24.28 -23.29 -4.25
CA ARG A 64 -23.90 -22.24 -3.31
C ARG A 64 -23.03 -22.78 -2.18
N GLU A 65 -23.36 -23.96 -1.65
CA GLU A 65 -22.56 -24.62 -0.61
C GLU A 65 -21.15 -24.99 -1.11
N ILE A 66 -21.04 -25.47 -2.35
CA ILE A 66 -19.75 -25.72 -3.00
C ILE A 66 -18.96 -24.41 -3.15
N ALA A 67 -19.60 -23.33 -3.62
CA ALA A 67 -18.95 -22.03 -3.74
C ALA A 67 -18.50 -21.45 -2.38
N ASP A 68 -19.24 -21.72 -1.30
CA ASP A 68 -18.87 -21.33 0.06
C ASP A 68 -17.64 -22.10 0.56
N ALA A 69 -17.57 -23.41 0.29
CA ALA A 69 -16.40 -24.23 0.58
C ALA A 69 -15.17 -23.75 -0.20
N GLU A 70 -15.32 -23.47 -1.50
CA GLU A 70 -14.25 -22.94 -2.35
C GLU A 70 -13.76 -21.57 -1.86
N ILE A 71 -14.66 -20.64 -1.52
CA ILE A 71 -14.28 -19.31 -1.00
C ILE A 71 -13.45 -19.42 0.28
N SER A 72 -13.76 -20.41 1.11
CA SER A 72 -13.10 -20.68 2.39
C SER A 72 -11.74 -21.34 2.21
N ALA A 73 -11.54 -22.12 1.14
CA ALA A 73 -10.27 -22.78 0.81
C ALA A 73 -9.19 -21.82 0.30
N PHE A 74 -9.56 -20.67 -0.30
CA PHE A 74 -8.58 -19.69 -0.77
C PHE A 74 -7.65 -19.18 0.35
N PRO A 75 -6.40 -18.78 0.00
CA PRO A 75 -5.45 -18.28 0.98
C PRO A 75 -6.00 -17.04 1.68
N ARG A 76 -5.96 -17.02 3.03
CA ARG A 76 -6.55 -15.94 3.85
C ARG A 76 -6.07 -14.54 3.47
N ASN A 77 -4.84 -14.39 2.96
CA ASN A 77 -4.28 -13.11 2.55
C ASN A 77 -4.85 -12.55 1.23
N SER A 78 -5.56 -13.36 0.45
CA SER A 78 -6.26 -12.93 -0.77
C SER A 78 -7.54 -12.14 -0.50
N CYS A 79 -7.99 -12.08 0.76
CA CYS A 79 -9.16 -11.30 1.14
C CYS A 79 -8.85 -9.79 1.12
N LEU A 80 -9.58 -9.05 0.29
CA LEU A 80 -9.42 -7.60 0.10
C LEU A 80 -9.55 -6.81 1.41
N VAL A 81 -10.44 -7.25 2.31
CA VAL A 81 -10.72 -6.60 3.61
C VAL A 81 -9.46 -6.54 4.51
N ARG A 82 -8.47 -7.42 4.30
CA ARG A 82 -7.24 -7.45 5.11
C ARG A 82 -6.17 -6.48 4.64
N VAL A 83 -6.33 -5.89 3.45
CA VAL A 83 -5.40 -4.88 2.94
C VAL A 83 -5.62 -3.60 3.73
N ARG A 84 -4.52 -2.97 4.18
CA ARG A 84 -4.60 -1.70 4.90
C ARG A 84 -3.89 -0.61 4.12
N GLU A 85 -4.55 0.52 4.01
CA GLU A 85 -3.90 1.70 3.44
C GLU A 85 -2.93 2.30 4.45
N ARG A 86 -1.66 2.34 4.05
CA ARG A 86 -0.54 2.87 4.82
C ARG A 86 0.08 4.03 4.07
N CYS A 87 0.71 4.93 4.82
CA CYS A 87 1.59 5.95 4.24
C CYS A 87 2.68 5.30 3.40
N ALA A 88 2.86 5.78 2.16
CA ALA A 88 3.87 5.26 1.25
C ALA A 88 5.31 5.48 1.75
N LEU A 89 5.55 6.54 2.52
CA LEU A 89 6.90 6.90 3.00
C LEU A 89 7.21 6.34 4.40
N THR A 90 6.26 6.43 5.33
CA THR A 90 6.49 6.10 6.75
C THR A 90 5.75 4.87 7.24
N SER A 91 4.99 4.15 6.39
CA SER A 91 4.20 2.97 6.79
C SER A 91 3.10 3.22 7.86
N ARG A 92 2.85 4.49 8.23
CA ARG A 92 1.82 4.88 9.22
C ARG A 92 0.42 4.36 8.81
N PRO A 93 -0.29 3.63 9.69
CA PRO A 93 -1.56 2.95 9.35
C PRO A 93 -2.85 3.77 9.55
N ARG A 94 -2.76 4.97 10.12
CA ARG A 94 -3.91 5.84 10.44
C ARG A 94 -3.63 7.26 9.97
N GLY A 95 -4.68 8.06 9.77
CA GLY A 95 -4.59 9.45 9.33
C GLY A 95 -3.81 9.57 8.03
N VAL A 96 -4.16 8.73 7.05
CA VAL A 96 -3.60 8.75 5.70
C VAL A 96 -4.56 9.57 4.83
N VAL A 97 -4.04 10.54 4.10
CA VAL A 97 -4.80 11.30 3.10
C VAL A 97 -4.88 10.43 1.85
N HIS A 98 -6.05 9.84 1.59
CA HIS A 98 -6.24 8.80 0.56
C HIS A 98 -5.77 9.25 -0.84
N LYS A 99 -6.11 10.48 -1.25
CA LYS A 99 -5.71 11.05 -2.55
C LYS A 99 -4.20 11.02 -2.80
N TYR A 100 -3.38 11.26 -1.76
CA TYR A 100 -1.92 11.31 -1.89
C TYR A 100 -1.23 10.05 -1.34
N ARG A 101 -1.95 9.16 -0.65
CA ARG A 101 -1.41 7.98 0.05
C ARG A 101 -0.29 8.31 1.04
N LEU A 102 -0.37 9.49 1.65
CA LEU A 102 0.58 10.01 2.62
C LEU A 102 -0.06 10.15 3.99
N SER A 103 0.73 9.99 5.06
CA SER A 103 0.27 10.33 6.40
C SER A 103 0.05 11.84 6.53
N ARG A 104 -0.87 12.25 7.40
CA ARG A 104 -1.14 13.67 7.71
C ARG A 104 0.11 14.49 8.05
N ILE A 105 1.11 13.87 8.68
CA ILE A 105 2.35 14.55 9.11
C ILE A 105 3.20 14.89 7.89
N VAL A 106 3.45 13.89 7.04
CA VAL A 106 4.23 14.03 5.82
C VAL A 106 3.50 14.89 4.80
N TRP A 107 2.18 14.70 4.66
CA TRP A 107 1.34 15.52 3.80
C TRP A 107 1.40 17.00 4.18
N ARG A 108 1.26 17.32 5.49
CA ARG A 108 1.38 18.69 5.98
C ARG A 108 2.75 19.28 5.71
N HIS A 109 3.83 18.52 5.97
CA HIS A 109 5.18 18.97 5.65
C HIS A 109 5.36 19.27 4.15
N LEU A 110 4.86 18.43 3.25
CA LEU A 110 4.96 18.71 1.81
C LEU A 110 4.08 19.89 1.38
N ALA A 111 2.92 20.08 1.99
CA ALA A 111 2.03 21.21 1.73
C ALA A 111 2.63 22.53 2.21
N ASP A 112 3.15 22.60 3.44
CA ASP A 112 3.72 23.82 4.02
C ASP A 112 4.95 24.33 3.24
N TYR A 113 5.73 23.41 2.65
CA TYR A 113 6.88 23.75 1.81
C TYR A 113 6.53 23.84 0.31
N ASN A 114 5.25 23.98 -0.06
CA ASN A 114 4.77 24.13 -1.43
C ASN A 114 5.27 23.04 -2.41
N LYS A 115 5.49 21.82 -1.93
CA LYS A 115 5.90 20.67 -2.76
C LYS A 115 4.72 19.93 -3.39
N LEU A 116 3.49 20.31 -3.05
CA LEU A 116 2.25 19.77 -3.60
C LEU A 116 1.55 20.85 -4.42
N SER A 117 1.25 20.56 -5.69
CA SER A 117 0.56 21.49 -6.56
C SER A 117 -0.90 21.71 -6.11
N GLY A 118 -1.32 22.99 -6.09
CA GLY A 118 -2.69 23.38 -5.80
C GLY A 118 -3.15 23.18 -4.35
N VAL A 119 -2.26 22.82 -3.43
CA VAL A 119 -2.59 22.72 -2.00
C VAL A 119 -2.31 24.06 -1.34
N GLN A 120 -3.34 24.67 -0.78
CA GLN A 120 -3.28 25.96 -0.08
C GLN A 120 -3.92 25.81 1.30
N ARG A 121 -3.58 26.70 2.25
CA ARG A 121 -4.31 26.77 3.51
C ARG A 121 -5.70 27.34 3.23
N ALA A 122 -6.72 26.76 3.85
CA ALA A 122 -8.07 27.30 3.78
C ALA A 122 -8.09 28.68 4.45
N MET A 123 -8.66 29.66 3.75
CA MET A 123 -8.92 31.01 4.22
C MET A 123 -10.41 31.25 4.00
N TRP A 124 -11.11 31.60 5.05
CA TRP A 124 -12.54 31.93 5.05
C TRP A 124 -12.76 33.18 5.89
#